data_AF-A0A0E0PGE0-F1
#
_entry.id   AF-A0A0E0PGE0-F1
#
_cell.length_a   1.000
_cell.length_b   1.000
_cell.length_c   1.000
_cell.angle_alpha   90.00
_cell.angle_beta   90.00
_cell.angle_gamma   90.00
#
_symmetry.space_group_name_H-M   'P 1'
#
loop_
_entity.id
_entity.type
_entity.pdbx_description
1 polymer ?
#
loop_
_entity_poly.entity_id
_entity_poly.type
_entity_poly.pdbx_seq_one_letter_code
_entity_poly.pdbx_strand_id
1 'polypeptide(L)'
;MDRLLFLVLGDDAFSDYIQLQVPINFLKKRKRRKKCSNRSKTGRKTNQIQEAASMATAADGVAAIALCPDVAVYWLNRGLCHFKRKEWAKVEEDSRRALALDDTLVKGHYLLGCAMLEKEQCALAIKEFNKALDLLKSSNLGDKMAEDIWQVLAKAKYQDWEIHSTKRVWKMQSLKEACENALQEHHFLSGTLVGDGSTNEYTDQLKLLSEVFTKATIDDTPTDVGNFDPVTREPLKEHQLVPNLAIKEAVQAYLKNHSWAYKLN
;
A
#
# COMPACT_ATOMS: atom_id res chain seq x y z
N MET A 1 -6.30 -20.87 -14.50
CA MET A 1 -7.12 -19.93 -15.27
C MET A 1 -7.77 -19.04 -14.22
N ASP A 2 -7.34 -17.82 -13.94
CA ASP A 2 -6.69 -16.83 -14.79
C ASP A 2 -5.57 -16.11 -14.02
N ARG A 3 -4.38 -16.05 -14.64
CA ARG A 3 -3.34 -15.10 -14.27
C ARG A 3 -3.79 -13.74 -14.80
N LEU A 4 -4.62 -13.05 -14.02
CA LEU A 4 -4.95 -11.66 -14.28
C LEU A 4 -3.65 -10.84 -14.26
N LEU A 5 -3.47 -10.09 -15.35
CA LEU A 5 -2.31 -9.27 -15.68
C LEU A 5 -1.71 -8.55 -14.47
N PHE A 6 -0.54 -9.00 -14.03
CA PHE A 6 0.39 -8.15 -13.30
C PHE A 6 0.97 -7.14 -14.30
N LEU A 7 0.24 -6.05 -14.55
CA LEU A 7 0.85 -4.85 -15.10
C LEU A 7 1.84 -4.33 -14.05
N VAL A 8 3.12 -4.55 -14.29
CA VAL A 8 4.22 -3.80 -13.69
C VAL A 8 4.06 -2.35 -14.18
N LEU A 9 3.15 -1.61 -13.55
CA LEU A 9 2.98 -0.19 -13.80
C LEU A 9 4.13 0.54 -13.10
N GLY A 10 5.16 0.85 -13.88
CA GLY A 10 6.05 1.98 -13.67
C GLY A 10 6.89 1.97 -12.41
N ASP A 11 7.87 1.06 -12.32
CA ASP A 11 8.98 1.14 -11.34
C ASP A 11 9.80 2.45 -11.46
N ASP A 12 9.58 3.25 -12.51
CA ASP A 12 10.36 4.46 -12.82
C ASP A 12 9.74 5.79 -12.35
N ALA A 13 8.41 5.88 -12.15
CA ALA A 13 7.74 7.16 -11.90
C ALA A 13 8.10 7.78 -10.54
N PHE A 14 8.31 6.94 -9.53
CA PHE A 14 8.77 7.38 -8.20
C PHE A 14 10.30 7.54 -8.17
N SER A 15 11.05 6.81 -9.00
CA SER A 15 12.52 6.88 -9.09
C SER A 15 13.01 8.26 -9.56
N ASP A 16 12.28 8.89 -10.48
CA ASP A 16 12.58 10.24 -11.00
C ASP A 16 12.30 11.36 -9.99
N TYR A 17 11.34 11.15 -9.08
CA TYR A 17 10.99 12.13 -8.05
C TYR A 17 11.90 12.06 -6.81
N ILE A 18 12.63 10.96 -6.66
CA ILE A 18 13.66 10.82 -5.63
C ILE A 18 15.00 11.34 -6.15
N GLN A 19 15.02 12.63 -6.47
CA GLN A 19 16.26 13.35 -6.33
C GLN A 19 16.68 13.28 -4.86
N LEU A 20 17.92 12.83 -4.62
CA LEU A 20 18.63 12.95 -3.35
C LEU A 20 18.23 14.28 -2.72
N GLN A 21 17.61 14.23 -1.54
CA GLN A 21 17.23 15.43 -0.82
C GLN A 21 18.53 16.15 -0.46
N VAL A 22 18.98 17.05 -1.33
CA VAL A 22 20.25 17.74 -1.12
C VAL A 22 20.07 18.57 0.15
N PRO A 23 20.90 18.38 1.20
CA PRO A 23 20.70 18.99 2.51
C PRO A 23 20.95 20.52 2.54
N ILE A 24 21.02 21.18 1.37
CA ILE A 24 21.28 22.63 1.25
C ILE A 24 20.21 23.46 1.96
N ASN A 25 18.95 23.01 1.99
CA ASN A 25 17.86 23.78 2.62
C ASN A 25 17.84 23.67 4.16
N PHE A 26 18.44 22.62 4.76
CA PHE A 26 18.49 22.46 6.22
C PHE A 26 19.47 23.45 6.88
N LEU A 27 20.51 23.88 6.15
CA LEU A 27 21.49 24.86 6.63
C LEU A 27 21.02 26.32 6.59
N LYS A 28 20.02 26.67 5.75
CA LYS A 28 19.53 28.06 5.66
C LYS A 28 18.62 28.48 6.82
N LYS A 29 17.85 27.55 7.42
CA LYS A 29 16.90 27.86 8.51
C LYS A 29 17.56 28.10 9.89
N ARG A 30 18.81 27.68 10.10
CA ARG A 30 19.52 27.84 11.39
C ARG A 30 20.21 29.20 11.57
N LYS A 31 20.16 30.11 10.57
CA LYS A 31 20.84 31.42 10.61
C LYS A 31 20.10 32.55 11.34
N ARG A 32 18.95 32.30 11.96
CA ARG A 32 18.22 33.31 12.74
C ARG A 32 17.84 32.80 14.13
N ARG A 33 18.80 32.72 15.06
CA ARG A 33 18.67 33.21 16.46
C ARG A 33 19.90 32.85 17.32
N LYS A 34 20.36 33.88 18.04
CA LYS A 34 21.26 33.94 19.21
C LYS A 34 22.78 34.07 18.98
N LYS A 35 23.23 35.29 19.31
CA LYS A 35 24.59 35.75 19.59
C LYS A 35 25.14 35.03 20.85
N CYS A 36 26.45 34.82 20.86
CA CYS A 36 27.37 34.56 21.99
C CYS A 36 27.97 33.14 22.23
N SER A 37 29.32 33.18 22.21
CA SER A 37 30.37 32.39 22.91
C SER A 37 30.77 30.94 22.58
N ASN A 38 30.17 30.22 21.63
CA ASN A 38 30.68 28.89 21.22
C ASN A 38 30.91 28.75 19.70
N ARG A 39 31.80 29.55 19.11
CA ARG A 39 32.01 29.64 17.64
C ARG A 39 32.88 28.53 17.04
N SER A 40 33.75 27.89 17.82
CA SER A 40 34.71 26.87 17.33
C SER A 40 34.09 25.45 17.26
N LYS A 41 33.31 25.04 18.27
CA LYS A 41 32.65 23.73 18.29
C LYS A 41 31.46 23.64 17.32
N THR A 42 30.73 24.74 17.13
CA THR A 42 29.64 24.83 16.15
C THR A 42 30.16 24.87 14.73
N GLY A 43 31.27 25.57 14.47
CA GLY A 43 31.95 25.60 13.17
C GLY A 43 32.48 24.24 12.70
N ARG A 44 33.08 23.44 13.60
CA ARG A 44 33.50 22.06 13.27
C ARG A 44 32.31 21.16 12.93
N LYS A 45 31.23 21.22 13.72
CA LYS A 45 30.00 20.46 13.42
C LYS A 45 29.38 20.90 12.08
N THR A 46 29.35 22.19 11.76
CA THR A 46 28.82 22.65 10.47
C THR A 46 29.68 22.21 9.29
N ASN A 47 31.02 22.19 9.43
CA ASN A 47 31.92 21.70 8.38
C ASN A 47 31.78 20.18 8.18
N GLN A 48 31.69 19.41 9.28
CA GLN A 48 31.45 17.96 9.23
C GLN A 48 30.10 17.63 8.58
N ILE A 49 29.04 18.40 8.86
CA ILE A 49 27.73 18.24 8.21
C ILE A 49 27.82 18.56 6.71
N GLN A 50 28.62 19.55 6.32
CA GLN A 50 28.81 19.94 4.92
C GLN A 50 29.65 18.92 4.13
N GLU A 51 30.66 18.32 4.76
CA GLU A 51 31.42 17.18 4.23
C GLU A 51 30.53 15.93 4.12
N ALA A 52 29.80 15.56 5.18
CA ALA A 52 28.86 14.44 5.17
C ALA A 52 27.75 14.62 4.11
N ALA A 53 27.28 15.86 3.91
CA ALA A 53 26.34 16.22 2.85
C ALA A 53 26.90 15.98 1.44
N SER A 54 28.17 16.29 1.19
CA SER A 54 28.82 15.97 -0.10
C SER A 54 28.98 14.47 -0.31
N MET A 55 29.31 13.71 0.75
CA MET A 55 29.52 12.25 0.69
C MET A 55 28.22 11.45 0.58
N ALA A 56 27.08 12.00 1.03
CA ALA A 56 25.77 11.39 0.87
C ALA A 56 25.33 11.24 -0.61
N THR A 57 26.04 11.89 -1.55
CA THR A 57 25.85 11.71 -3.00
C THR A 57 26.47 10.41 -3.53
N ALA A 58 27.42 9.82 -2.79
CA ALA A 58 28.07 8.56 -3.15
C ALA A 58 27.27 7.38 -2.56
N ALA A 59 26.36 6.86 -3.40
CA ALA A 59 25.70 5.55 -3.49
C ALA A 59 25.40 4.65 -2.25
N ASP A 60 26.06 4.78 -1.10
CA ASP A 60 25.82 3.90 0.07
C ASP A 60 25.62 4.65 1.39
N GLY A 61 25.84 5.98 1.47
CA GLY A 61 25.53 6.80 2.67
C GLY A 61 26.28 6.44 3.97
N VAL A 62 27.03 5.33 3.99
CA VAL A 62 27.73 4.78 5.16
C VAL A 62 28.73 5.77 5.74
N ALA A 63 29.51 6.43 4.89
CA ALA A 63 30.47 7.45 5.31
C ALA A 63 29.79 8.66 5.95
N ALA A 64 28.61 9.07 5.45
CA ALA A 64 27.85 10.19 6.02
C ALA A 64 27.27 9.83 7.40
N ILE A 65 26.78 8.59 7.58
CA ILE A 65 26.27 8.09 8.87
C ILE A 65 27.40 7.97 9.90
N ALA A 66 28.59 7.52 9.50
CA ALA A 66 29.76 7.43 10.38
C ALA A 66 30.20 8.81 10.92
N LEU A 67 30.03 9.87 10.11
CA LEU A 67 30.35 11.24 10.52
C LEU A 67 29.24 11.86 11.39
N CYS A 68 27.98 11.63 11.05
CA CYS A 68 26.81 12.24 11.69
C CYS A 68 25.62 11.28 11.71
N PRO A 69 25.48 10.42 12.75
CA PRO A 69 24.41 9.41 12.80
C PRO A 69 23.02 10.00 13.14
N ASP A 70 22.97 11.20 13.74
CA ASP A 70 21.73 11.82 14.24
C ASP A 70 20.85 12.45 13.15
N VAL A 71 21.25 12.37 11.88
CA VAL A 71 20.53 12.99 10.75
C VAL A 71 19.69 11.94 10.01
N ALA A 72 18.36 11.99 10.20
CA ALA A 72 17.39 11.06 9.60
C ALA A 72 17.53 10.91 8.07
N VAL A 73 17.85 12.00 7.37
CA VAL A 73 17.97 12.04 5.90
C VAL A 73 19.05 11.09 5.38
N TYR A 74 20.14 10.87 6.12
CA TYR A 74 21.21 9.98 5.66
C TYR A 74 20.80 8.51 5.68
N TRP A 75 20.05 8.10 6.73
CA TRP A 75 19.45 6.78 6.81
C TRP A 75 18.45 6.55 5.68
N LEU A 76 17.62 7.56 5.38
CA LEU A 76 16.67 7.50 4.27
C LEU A 76 17.36 7.33 2.91
N ASN A 77 18.41 8.11 2.65
CA ASN A 77 19.15 8.03 1.39
C ASN A 77 19.84 6.67 1.22
N ARG A 78 20.34 6.08 2.31
CA ARG A 78 20.88 4.71 2.29
C ARG A 78 19.77 3.67 2.06
N GLY A 79 18.66 3.79 2.77
CA GLY A 79 17.48 2.93 2.60
C GLY A 79 16.96 2.97 1.16
N LEU A 80 17.00 4.13 0.51
CA LEU A 80 16.67 4.26 -0.90
C LEU A 80 17.62 3.48 -1.82
N CYS A 81 18.91 3.51 -1.55
CA CYS A 81 19.88 2.72 -2.32
C CYS A 81 19.61 1.22 -2.16
N HIS A 82 19.28 0.77 -0.95
CA HIS A 82 18.84 -0.61 -0.71
C HIS A 82 17.50 -0.94 -1.39
N PHE A 83 16.58 0.01 -1.46
CA PHE A 83 15.30 -0.12 -2.15
C PHE A 83 15.50 -0.37 -3.66
N LYS A 84 16.39 0.40 -4.31
CA LYS A 84 16.76 0.18 -5.71
C LYS A 84 17.44 -1.17 -5.95
N ARG A 85 18.14 -1.70 -4.94
CA ARG A 85 18.75 -3.05 -4.94
C ARG A 85 17.79 -4.16 -4.50
N LYS A 86 16.53 -3.84 -4.16
CA LYS A 86 15.50 -4.77 -3.64
C LYS A 86 15.90 -5.49 -2.34
N GLU A 87 16.76 -4.87 -1.53
CA GLU A 87 17.21 -5.42 -0.24
C GLU A 87 16.23 -5.04 0.89
N TRP A 88 14.99 -5.54 0.84
CA TRP A 88 13.87 -5.10 1.68
C TRP A 88 14.14 -5.15 3.19
N ALA A 89 14.90 -6.13 3.67
CA ALA A 89 15.24 -6.23 5.08
C ALA A 89 16.09 -5.06 5.59
N LYS A 90 17.05 -4.58 4.77
CA LYS A 90 17.88 -3.42 5.12
C LYS A 90 17.09 -2.12 4.97
N VAL A 91 16.20 -2.04 3.96
CA VAL A 91 15.29 -0.89 3.78
C VAL A 91 14.43 -0.68 5.03
N GLU A 92 13.88 -1.76 5.58
CA GLU A 92 13.08 -1.69 6.80
C GLU A 92 13.89 -1.18 7.99
N GLU A 93 15.09 -1.72 8.21
CA GLU A 93 15.96 -1.28 9.31
C GLU A 93 16.30 0.22 9.18
N ASP A 94 16.72 0.65 7.99
CA ASP A 94 17.09 2.04 7.72
C ASP A 94 15.91 2.99 7.84
N SER A 95 14.74 2.57 7.37
CA SER A 95 13.51 3.38 7.46
C SER A 95 13.05 3.51 8.92
N ARG A 96 13.12 2.43 9.71
CA ARG A 96 12.81 2.48 11.15
C ARG A 96 13.79 3.37 11.91
N ARG A 97 15.09 3.31 11.58
CA ARG A 97 16.11 4.22 12.16
C ARG A 97 15.86 5.67 11.79
N ALA A 98 15.50 5.95 10.53
CA ALA A 98 15.16 7.29 10.08
C ALA A 98 13.93 7.86 10.81
N LEU A 99 12.86 7.07 10.93
CA LEU A 99 11.62 7.46 11.62
C LEU A 99 11.80 7.61 13.13
N ALA A 100 12.70 6.84 13.75
CA ALA A 100 13.05 7.02 15.16
C ALA A 100 13.73 8.38 15.43
N LEU A 101 14.38 8.97 14.43
CA LEU A 101 15.00 10.30 14.50
C LEU A 101 14.02 11.41 14.09
N ASP A 102 13.22 11.18 13.05
CA ASP A 102 12.22 12.12 12.54
C ASP A 102 10.99 11.38 11.97
N ASP A 103 9.91 11.37 12.75
CA ASP A 103 8.63 10.75 12.40
C ASP A 103 7.78 11.63 11.45
N THR A 104 8.21 12.86 11.14
CA THR A 104 7.45 13.73 10.21
C THR A 104 7.76 13.43 8.74
N LEU A 105 8.62 12.44 8.50
CA LEU A 105 9.24 12.18 7.21
C LEU A 105 8.39 11.24 6.36
N VAL A 106 7.60 11.82 5.46
CA VAL A 106 6.71 11.08 4.52
C VAL A 106 7.44 9.94 3.78
N LYS A 107 8.63 10.22 3.25
CA LYS A 107 9.44 9.23 2.51
C LYS A 107 9.85 8.03 3.39
N GLY A 108 10.03 8.23 4.69
CA GLY A 108 10.36 7.17 5.65
C GLY A 108 9.22 6.17 5.79
N HIS A 109 8.01 6.66 6.01
CA HIS A 109 6.82 5.81 6.09
C HIS A 109 6.52 5.10 4.77
N TYR A 110 6.73 5.77 3.63
CA TYR A 110 6.58 5.15 2.31
C TYR A 110 7.55 3.97 2.10
N LEU A 111 8.85 4.17 2.30
CA LEU A 111 9.84 3.10 2.12
C LEU A 111 9.62 1.95 3.10
N LEU A 112 9.22 2.25 4.35
CA LEU A 112 8.87 1.25 5.34
C LEU A 112 7.65 0.42 4.89
N GLY A 113 6.60 1.10 4.41
CA GLY A 113 5.39 0.46 3.90
C GLY A 113 5.69 -0.47 2.72
N CYS A 114 6.52 -0.04 1.76
CA CYS A 114 6.93 -0.88 0.64
C CYS A 114 7.74 -2.10 1.09
N ALA A 115 8.69 -1.93 2.02
CA ALA A 115 9.47 -3.05 2.55
C ALA A 115 8.59 -4.07 3.31
N MET A 116 7.57 -3.61 4.04
CA MET A 116 6.60 -4.48 4.72
C MET A 116 5.68 -5.19 3.74
N LEU A 117 5.31 -4.53 2.64
CA LEU A 117 4.47 -5.10 1.59
C LEU A 117 5.14 -6.31 0.94
N GLU A 118 6.42 -6.18 0.62
CA GLU A 118 7.24 -7.26 0.04
C GLU A 118 7.52 -8.39 1.05
N LYS A 119 7.35 -8.13 2.34
CA LYS A 119 7.39 -9.14 3.42
C LYS A 119 6.02 -9.75 3.74
N GLU A 120 5.00 -9.49 2.91
CA GLU A 120 3.61 -9.93 3.09
C GLU A 120 2.91 -9.39 4.35
N GLN A 121 3.48 -8.40 5.03
CA GLN A 121 2.90 -7.76 6.20
C GLN A 121 1.96 -6.62 5.79
N CYS A 122 0.94 -6.94 4.99
CA CYS A 122 0.06 -5.97 4.33
C CYS A 122 -0.66 -5.05 5.32
N ALA A 123 -1.18 -5.59 6.43
CA ALA A 123 -1.87 -4.82 7.46
C ALA A 123 -0.98 -3.74 8.12
N LEU A 124 0.32 -3.99 8.28
CA LEU A 124 1.26 -3.00 8.81
C LEU A 124 1.63 -1.96 7.73
N ALA A 125 1.85 -2.41 6.50
CA ALA A 125 2.12 -1.53 5.36
C ALA A 125 0.99 -0.50 5.15
N ILE A 126 -0.28 -0.93 5.19
CA ILE A 126 -1.45 -0.05 5.06
C ILE A 126 -1.45 1.05 6.13
N LYS A 127 -1.07 0.74 7.37
CA LYS A 127 -0.99 1.74 8.45
C LYS A 127 0.07 2.79 8.17
N GLU A 128 1.25 2.38 7.72
CA GLU A 128 2.35 3.30 7.42
C GLU A 128 2.03 4.17 6.19
N PHE A 129 1.39 3.63 5.15
CA PHE A 129 0.93 4.42 4.00
C PHE A 129 -0.14 5.45 4.39
N ASN A 130 -1.10 5.09 5.27
CA ASN A 130 -2.09 6.05 5.76
C ASN A 130 -1.43 7.19 6.55
N LYS A 131 -0.46 6.88 7.42
CA LYS A 131 0.33 7.91 8.11
C LYS A 131 1.05 8.83 7.12
N ALA A 132 1.66 8.27 6.08
CA ALA A 132 2.33 9.06 5.05
C ALA A 132 1.36 10.05 4.36
N LEU A 133 0.14 9.59 4.03
CA LEU A 133 -0.91 10.45 3.46
C LEU A 133 -1.38 11.53 4.44
N ASP A 134 -1.52 11.20 5.73
CA ASP A 134 -1.95 12.18 6.74
C ASP A 134 -0.90 13.27 6.96
N LEU A 135 0.39 12.91 6.93
CA LEU A 135 1.50 13.86 6.96
C LEU A 135 1.51 14.76 5.72
N LEU A 136 1.20 14.23 4.53
CA LEU A 136 1.10 15.03 3.30
C LEU A 136 -0.05 16.05 3.36
N LYS A 137 -1.22 15.63 3.84
CA LYS A 137 -2.37 16.53 4.06
C LYS A 137 -2.03 17.67 5.00
N SER A 138 -1.30 17.38 6.08
CA SER A 138 -0.87 18.42 7.04
C SER A 138 0.14 19.42 6.46
N SER A 139 0.90 19.00 5.44
CA SER A 139 1.99 19.79 4.86
C SER A 139 1.61 20.57 3.59
N ASN A 140 0.39 20.38 3.05
CA ASN A 140 -0.05 20.91 1.74
C ASN A 140 0.96 20.61 0.61
N LEU A 141 1.71 19.50 0.73
CA LEU A 141 2.82 19.17 -0.16
C LEU A 141 2.37 18.10 -1.18
N GLY A 142 2.23 18.51 -2.43
CA GLY A 142 2.39 17.66 -3.62
C GLY A 142 1.33 16.59 -3.88
N ASP A 143 0.33 16.94 -4.69
CA ASP A 143 -0.72 16.04 -5.18
C ASP A 143 -0.16 14.78 -5.87
N LYS A 144 0.96 14.92 -6.59
CA LYS A 144 1.61 13.79 -7.29
C LYS A 144 2.14 12.71 -6.35
N MET A 145 2.78 13.10 -5.24
CA MET A 145 3.30 12.12 -4.26
C MET A 145 2.15 11.41 -3.55
N ALA A 146 1.05 12.12 -3.30
CA ALA A 146 -0.15 11.51 -2.74
C ALA A 146 -0.75 10.48 -3.71
N GLU A 147 -0.82 10.78 -5.01
CA GLU A 147 -1.29 9.85 -6.04
C GLU A 147 -0.46 8.56 -6.08
N ASP A 148 0.87 8.66 -6.08
CA ASP A 148 1.76 7.50 -6.07
C ASP A 148 1.54 6.64 -4.81
N ILE A 149 1.36 7.26 -3.63
CA ILE A 149 1.08 6.55 -2.38
C ILE A 149 -0.30 5.89 -2.43
N TRP A 150 -1.31 6.54 -3.02
CA TRP A 150 -2.64 5.96 -3.20
C TRP A 150 -2.61 4.71 -4.08
N GLN A 151 -1.83 4.70 -5.16
CA GLN A 151 -1.67 3.53 -6.02
C GLN A 151 -1.06 2.34 -5.26
N VAL A 152 0.03 2.59 -4.51
CA VAL A 152 0.67 1.53 -3.70
C VAL A 152 -0.23 1.08 -2.55
N LEU A 153 -0.99 1.99 -1.93
CA LEU A 153 -1.97 1.68 -0.90
C LEU A 153 -3.11 0.80 -1.44
N ALA A 154 -3.59 1.07 -2.66
CA ALA A 154 -4.60 0.25 -3.31
C ALA A 154 -4.08 -1.18 -3.54
N LYS A 155 -2.84 -1.33 -4.03
CA LYS A 155 -2.16 -2.62 -4.15
C LYS A 155 -2.06 -3.34 -2.81
N ALA A 156 -1.67 -2.64 -1.74
CA ALA A 156 -1.55 -3.22 -0.41
C ALA A 156 -2.89 -3.69 0.16
N LYS A 157 -3.96 -2.91 -0.03
CA LYS A 157 -5.32 -3.30 0.36
C LYS A 157 -5.82 -4.52 -0.42
N TYR A 158 -5.49 -4.59 -1.70
CA TYR A 158 -5.85 -5.74 -2.52
C TYR A 158 -5.15 -7.02 -2.06
N GLN A 159 -3.84 -6.97 -1.78
CA GLN A 159 -3.10 -8.13 -1.25
C GLN A 159 -3.60 -8.56 0.14
N ASP A 160 -3.90 -7.60 1.02
CA ASP A 160 -4.51 -7.88 2.32
C ASP A 160 -5.87 -8.58 2.15
N TRP A 161 -6.72 -8.05 1.27
CA TRP A 161 -7.99 -8.66 0.91
C TRP A 161 -7.82 -10.07 0.34
N GLU A 162 -6.86 -10.30 -0.57
CA GLU A 162 -6.58 -11.60 -1.16
C GLU A 162 -6.18 -12.62 -0.08
N ILE A 163 -5.25 -12.26 0.81
CA ILE A 163 -4.85 -13.10 1.95
C ILE A 163 -6.05 -13.44 2.84
N HIS A 164 -6.88 -12.45 3.16
CA HIS A 164 -8.08 -12.66 3.97
C HIS A 164 -9.13 -13.50 3.24
N SER A 165 -9.30 -13.29 1.94
CA SER A 165 -10.22 -14.02 1.07
C SER A 165 -9.82 -15.50 0.98
N THR A 166 -8.56 -15.80 0.66
CA THR A 166 -8.03 -17.16 0.65
C THR A 166 -8.22 -17.84 2.01
N LYS A 167 -7.95 -17.15 3.13
CA LYS A 167 -8.19 -17.70 4.47
C LYS A 167 -9.66 -18.01 4.72
N ARG A 168 -10.60 -17.18 4.25
CA ARG A 168 -12.05 -17.42 4.36
C ARG A 168 -12.45 -18.64 3.54
N VAL A 169 -12.02 -18.72 2.29
CA VAL A 169 -12.29 -19.86 1.40
C VAL A 169 -11.76 -21.17 2.01
N TRP A 170 -10.52 -21.18 2.52
CA TRP A 170 -9.95 -22.34 3.19
C TRP A 170 -10.74 -22.77 4.44
N LYS A 171 -11.13 -21.81 5.29
CA LYS A 171 -11.96 -22.09 6.46
C LYS A 171 -13.32 -22.66 6.07
N MET A 172 -13.93 -22.10 5.03
CA MET A 172 -15.23 -22.54 4.52
C MET A 172 -15.15 -23.97 3.99
N GLN A 173 -14.14 -24.27 3.18
CA GLN A 173 -13.90 -25.61 2.62
C GLN A 173 -13.62 -26.64 3.72
N SER A 174 -12.77 -26.30 4.68
CA SER A 174 -12.47 -27.17 5.82
C SER A 174 -13.71 -27.46 6.67
N LEU A 175 -14.58 -26.47 6.88
CA LEU A 175 -15.83 -26.65 7.61
C LEU A 175 -16.80 -27.55 6.83
N LYS A 176 -16.89 -27.36 5.51
CA LYS A 176 -17.71 -28.19 4.63
C LYS A 176 -17.30 -29.67 4.70
N GLU A 177 -16.01 -29.95 4.55
CA GLU A 177 -15.46 -31.31 4.64
C GLU A 177 -15.71 -31.93 6.01
N ALA A 178 -15.56 -31.16 7.10
CA ALA A 178 -15.87 -31.63 8.44
C ALA A 178 -17.36 -32.00 8.61
N CYS A 179 -18.27 -31.20 8.07
CA CYS A 179 -19.69 -31.51 8.08
C CYS A 179 -20.05 -32.74 7.22
N GLU A 180 -19.45 -32.88 6.04
CA GLU A 180 -19.64 -34.04 5.16
C GLU A 180 -19.17 -35.34 5.83
N ASN A 181 -18.00 -35.31 6.47
CA ASN A 181 -17.46 -36.46 7.21
C ASN A 181 -18.35 -36.81 8.42
N ALA A 182 -18.81 -35.81 9.18
CA ALA A 182 -19.71 -36.04 10.31
C ALA A 182 -21.05 -36.65 9.89
N LEU A 183 -21.61 -36.22 8.74
CA LEU A 183 -22.81 -36.82 8.16
C LEU A 183 -22.58 -38.25 7.68
N GLN A 184 -21.42 -38.52 7.05
CA GLN A 184 -21.03 -39.87 6.62
C GLN A 184 -20.91 -40.83 7.81
N GLU A 185 -20.24 -40.41 8.89
CA GLU A 185 -20.11 -41.19 10.12
C GLU A 185 -21.47 -41.45 10.77
N HIS A 186 -22.32 -40.43 10.88
CA HIS A 186 -23.66 -40.58 11.43
C HIS A 186 -24.52 -41.54 10.59
N HIS A 187 -24.47 -41.44 9.26
CA HIS A 187 -25.19 -42.36 8.39
C HIS A 187 -24.59 -43.78 8.42
N PHE A 188 -23.27 -43.94 8.53
CA PHE A 188 -22.64 -45.24 8.68
C PHE A 188 -23.11 -45.95 9.97
N LEU A 189 -23.16 -45.22 11.09
CA LEU A 189 -23.66 -45.75 12.37
C LEU A 189 -25.17 -46.02 12.33
N SER A 190 -25.96 -45.14 11.70
CA SER A 190 -27.43 -45.25 11.62
C SER A 190 -27.90 -46.31 10.62
N GLY A 191 -27.23 -46.41 9.46
CA GLY A 191 -27.55 -47.35 8.38
C GLY A 191 -27.31 -48.83 8.74
N THR A 192 -26.64 -49.10 9.86
CA THR A 192 -26.53 -50.46 10.42
C THR A 192 -27.86 -50.92 11.07
N LEU A 193 -28.85 -50.03 11.24
CA LEU A 193 -30.08 -50.29 12.00
C LEU A 193 -31.38 -50.35 11.18
N VAL A 194 -31.46 -49.84 9.93
CA VAL A 194 -32.73 -49.81 9.16
C VAL A 194 -32.52 -49.96 7.63
N GLY A 195 -33.31 -50.84 6.99
CA GLY A 195 -33.23 -51.18 5.57
C GLY A 195 -33.92 -50.20 4.60
N ASP A 196 -33.33 -50.11 3.40
CA ASP A 196 -33.78 -49.65 2.07
C ASP A 196 -34.44 -48.26 1.91
N GLY A 197 -34.91 -47.61 2.98
CA GLY A 197 -35.49 -46.24 2.94
C GLY A 197 -34.52 -45.10 3.30
N SER A 198 -33.39 -45.41 3.95
CA SER A 198 -32.43 -44.43 4.51
C SER A 198 -31.61 -43.68 3.45
N THR A 199 -31.44 -44.26 2.27
CA THR A 199 -30.52 -43.78 1.24
C THR A 199 -30.95 -42.45 0.62
N ASN A 200 -32.27 -42.22 0.47
CA ASN A 200 -32.78 -40.97 -0.09
C ASN A 200 -32.59 -39.79 0.88
N GLU A 201 -32.81 -39.99 2.18
CA GLU A 201 -32.67 -38.94 3.20
C GLU A 201 -31.23 -38.43 3.33
N TYR A 202 -30.24 -39.33 3.32
CA TYR A 202 -28.82 -38.97 3.34
C TYR A 202 -28.41 -38.17 2.09
N THR A 203 -28.88 -38.58 0.90
CA THR A 203 -28.59 -37.83 -0.32
C THR A 203 -29.21 -36.43 -0.31
N ASP A 204 -30.38 -36.26 0.29
CA ASP A 204 -31.03 -34.96 0.41
C ASP A 204 -30.33 -34.07 1.46
N GLN A 205 -29.86 -34.64 2.57
CA GLN A 205 -29.03 -33.92 3.55
C GLN A 205 -27.71 -33.41 2.92
N LEU A 206 -27.05 -34.22 2.09
CA LEU A 206 -25.85 -33.78 1.36
C LEU A 206 -26.14 -32.67 0.35
N LYS A 207 -27.26 -32.75 -0.38
CA LYS A 207 -27.69 -31.67 -1.29
C LYS A 207 -27.91 -30.36 -0.53
N LEU A 208 -28.67 -30.41 0.56
CA LEU A 208 -28.94 -29.24 1.41
C LEU A 208 -27.63 -28.65 1.97
N LEU A 209 -26.71 -29.50 2.44
CA LEU A 209 -25.40 -29.05 2.91
C LEU A 209 -24.63 -28.33 1.79
N SER A 210 -24.58 -28.91 0.60
CA SER A 210 -23.93 -28.30 -0.57
C SER A 210 -24.58 -26.97 -0.95
N GLU A 211 -25.91 -26.87 -0.91
CA GLU A 211 -26.65 -25.64 -1.19
C GLU A 211 -26.31 -24.52 -0.19
N VAL A 212 -26.23 -24.84 1.11
CA VAL A 212 -25.87 -23.87 2.16
C VAL A 212 -24.47 -23.30 1.93
N PHE A 213 -23.48 -24.17 1.68
CA PHE A 213 -22.11 -23.72 1.42
C PHE A 213 -21.98 -22.99 0.08
N THR A 214 -22.74 -23.39 -0.95
CA THR A 214 -22.77 -22.69 -2.24
C THR A 214 -23.32 -21.27 -2.08
N LYS A 215 -24.43 -21.12 -1.33
CA LYS A 215 -25.01 -19.82 -1.02
C LYS A 215 -24.03 -18.94 -0.23
N ALA A 216 -23.40 -19.50 0.81
CA ALA A 216 -22.40 -18.78 1.59
C ALA A 216 -21.17 -18.36 0.74
N THR A 217 -20.79 -19.17 -0.25
CA THR A 217 -19.70 -18.84 -1.18
C THR A 217 -20.09 -17.69 -2.10
N ILE A 218 -21.31 -17.71 -2.68
CA ILE A 218 -21.83 -16.62 -3.51
C ILE A 218 -21.87 -15.31 -2.72
N ASP A 219 -22.34 -15.35 -1.48
CA ASP A 219 -22.42 -14.16 -0.62
C ASP A 219 -21.04 -13.58 -0.27
N ASP A 220 -19.97 -14.41 -0.25
CA ASP A 220 -18.60 -13.97 0.07
C ASP A 220 -17.78 -13.54 -1.17
N THR A 221 -18.27 -13.84 -2.40
CA THR A 221 -17.61 -13.40 -3.64
C THR A 221 -17.79 -11.88 -3.83
N PRO A 222 -16.70 -11.13 -4.11
CA PRO A 222 -16.82 -9.71 -4.43
C PRO A 222 -17.63 -9.54 -5.71
N THR A 223 -18.76 -8.85 -5.60
CA THR A 223 -19.49 -8.36 -6.76
C THR A 223 -18.94 -7.00 -7.17
N ASP A 224 -19.19 -6.62 -8.43
CA ASP A 224 -18.96 -5.24 -8.85
C ASP A 224 -19.69 -4.26 -7.92
N VAL A 225 -19.15 -3.04 -7.83
CA VAL A 225 -19.77 -1.95 -7.07
C VAL A 225 -21.21 -1.81 -7.56
N GLY A 226 -22.17 -2.01 -6.66
CA GLY A 226 -23.58 -2.06 -7.03
C GLY A 226 -24.10 -0.76 -7.64
N ASN A 227 -25.37 -0.77 -8.05
CA ASN A 227 -26.07 0.39 -8.63
C ASN A 227 -26.34 1.49 -7.58
N PHE A 228 -25.28 2.16 -7.12
CA PHE A 228 -25.34 3.31 -6.22
C PHE A 228 -24.24 4.31 -6.56
N ASP A 229 -24.50 5.59 -6.28
CA ASP A 229 -23.55 6.68 -6.50
C ASP A 229 -22.36 6.52 -5.53
N PRO A 230 -21.10 6.49 -6.03
CA PRO A 230 -19.91 6.32 -5.21
C PRO A 230 -19.68 7.46 -4.19
N VAL A 231 -20.26 8.65 -4.40
CA VAL A 231 -20.09 9.80 -3.50
C VAL A 231 -21.20 9.87 -2.47
N THR A 232 -22.46 9.85 -2.90
CA THR A 232 -23.63 10.04 -2.01
C THR A 232 -24.13 8.73 -1.40
N ARG A 233 -23.76 7.58 -1.98
CA ARG A 233 -24.26 6.23 -1.65
C ARG A 233 -25.76 6.04 -1.90
N GLU A 234 -26.38 6.93 -2.66
CA GLU A 234 -27.77 6.80 -3.09
C GLU A 234 -27.88 5.77 -4.24
N PRO A 235 -28.98 5.00 -4.33
CA PRO A 235 -29.17 4.06 -5.43
C PRO A 235 -29.22 4.81 -6.77
N LEU A 236 -28.32 4.46 -7.69
CA LEU A 236 -28.12 5.11 -8.98
C LEU A 236 -28.15 4.07 -10.10
N LYS A 237 -29.04 4.27 -11.07
CA LYS A 237 -29.19 3.38 -12.23
C LYS A 237 -28.69 4.08 -13.50
N GLU A 238 -28.24 3.31 -14.49
CA GLU A 238 -27.64 3.84 -15.73
C GLU A 238 -28.50 4.88 -16.46
N HIS A 239 -29.82 4.70 -16.51
CA HIS A 239 -30.75 5.64 -17.14
C HIS A 239 -30.87 7.00 -16.42
N GLN A 240 -30.39 7.11 -15.18
CA GLN A 240 -30.37 8.35 -14.41
C GLN A 240 -29.10 9.18 -14.69
N LEU A 241 -28.12 8.61 -15.39
CA LEU A 241 -26.88 9.30 -15.75
C LEU A 241 -27.16 10.34 -16.84
N VAL A 242 -26.98 11.62 -16.48
CA VAL A 242 -27.10 12.73 -17.43
C VAL A 242 -25.70 13.10 -17.95
N PRO A 243 -25.46 13.04 -19.28
CA PRO A 243 -24.16 13.42 -19.83
C PRO A 243 -23.92 14.92 -19.63
N ASN A 244 -22.81 15.27 -18.96
CA ASN A 244 -22.46 16.67 -18.74
C ASN A 244 -21.81 17.28 -20.00
N LEU A 245 -22.64 17.83 -20.88
CA LEU A 245 -22.21 18.45 -22.13
C LEU A 245 -21.36 19.72 -21.91
N ALA A 246 -21.65 20.50 -20.87
CA ALA A 246 -20.91 21.71 -20.55
C ALA A 246 -19.44 21.42 -20.22
N ILE A 247 -19.18 20.38 -19.41
CA ILE A 247 -17.80 19.93 -19.13
C ILE A 247 -17.15 19.40 -20.40
N LYS A 248 -17.88 18.63 -21.23
CA LYS A 248 -17.35 18.10 -22.49
C LYS A 248 -16.88 19.22 -23.42
N GLU A 249 -17.69 20.26 -23.61
CA GLU A 249 -17.34 21.44 -24.42
C GLU A 249 -16.18 22.23 -23.82
N ALA A 250 -16.18 22.44 -22.50
CA ALA A 250 -15.10 23.13 -21.81
C ALA A 250 -13.75 22.40 -21.95
N VAL A 251 -13.75 21.07 -21.79
CA VAL A 251 -12.56 20.23 -21.99
C VAL A 251 -12.11 20.29 -23.45
N GLN A 252 -13.02 20.20 -24.41
CA GLN A 252 -12.67 20.29 -25.84
C GLN A 252 -12.05 21.66 -26.19
N ALA A 253 -12.63 22.75 -25.69
CA ALA A 253 -12.08 24.09 -25.88
C ALA A 253 -10.69 24.23 -25.22
N TYR A 254 -10.50 23.66 -24.04
CA TYR A 254 -9.22 23.63 -23.35
C TYR A 254 -8.16 22.85 -24.15
N LEU A 255 -8.47 21.63 -24.59
CA LEU A 255 -7.57 20.76 -25.36
C LEU A 255 -7.19 21.37 -26.71
N LYS A 256 -8.11 22.12 -27.35
CA LYS A 256 -7.84 22.84 -28.61
C LYS A 256 -6.73 23.89 -28.43
N ASN A 257 -6.70 24.56 -27.29
CA ASN A 257 -5.70 25.58 -26.98
C ASN A 257 -4.41 25.01 -26.36
N HIS A 258 -4.45 23.78 -25.85
CA HIS A 258 -3.36 23.14 -25.12
C HIS A 258 -3.02 21.77 -25.72
N SER A 259 -2.40 21.77 -26.91
CA SER A 259 -2.07 20.54 -27.65
C SER A 259 -1.11 19.59 -26.93
N TRP A 260 -0.42 20.05 -25.89
CA TRP A 260 0.42 19.21 -25.03
C TRP A 260 -0.40 18.32 -24.08
N ALA A 261 -1.67 18.64 -23.82
CA ALA A 261 -2.50 17.96 -22.85
C ALA A 261 -3.00 16.57 -23.30
N TYR A 262 -2.94 16.26 -24.59
CA TYR A 262 -3.34 14.94 -25.13
C TYR A 262 -2.25 14.27 -25.98
N LYS A 263 -1.02 14.80 -25.98
CA LYS A 263 0.11 14.10 -26.59
C LYS A 263 0.45 12.89 -25.73
N LEU A 264 -0.04 11.72 -26.15
CA LEU A 264 0.52 10.43 -25.76
C LEU A 264 1.98 10.41 -26.22
N ASN A 265 2.90 10.40 -25.25
CA ASN A 265 4.29 10.01 -25.49
C ASN A 265 4.36 8.50 -25.72
#